data_AF-A0A6A3N075-F1
#
_entry.id   AF-A0A6A3N075-F1
#
_cell.length_a   1.000
_cell.length_b   1.000
_cell.length_c   1.000
_cell.angle_alpha   90.00
_cell.angle_beta   90.00
_cell.angle_gamma   90.00
#
_symmetry.space_group_name_H-M   'P 1'
#
loop_
_entity.id
_entity.type
_entity.pdbx_description
1 polymer ?
#
loop_
_entity_poly.entity_id
_entity_poly.type
_entity_poly.pdbx_seq_one_letter_code
_entity_poly.pdbx_strand_id
1 'polypeptide(L)'
;MPTIAQLRAEIDRLNHAIAGRTRVPDNLPKFTGKRGEVVREWLFQIENACRINGILIEDTSTRLPGIAGSAMEKPASGWFLHWSSTTRNEENTWGIFREHVLQHFEASNYQAVLREKLQRLKQTADIETYNGEYSALIFRVEGMRTLDQVLRQV
;
A
#
# COMPACT_ATOMS: atom_id res chain seq x y z
N MET A 1 13.46 -46.04 11.97
CA MET A 1 12.65 -45.75 10.77
C MET A 1 11.40 -44.99 11.20
N PRO A 2 10.99 -43.92 10.50
CA PRO A 2 9.74 -43.24 10.80
C PRO A 2 8.55 -44.16 10.51
N THR A 3 7.52 -44.08 11.34
CA THR A 3 6.26 -44.82 11.15
C THR A 3 5.41 -44.16 10.07
N ILE A 4 4.49 -44.92 9.47
CA ILE A 4 3.55 -44.41 8.44
C ILE A 4 2.76 -43.20 8.96
N ALA A 5 2.42 -43.17 10.25
CA ALA A 5 1.75 -42.04 10.89
C ALA A 5 2.62 -40.77 10.94
N GLN A 6 3.92 -40.91 11.25
CA GLN A 6 4.87 -39.80 11.25
C GLN A 6 5.08 -39.21 9.85
N LEU A 7 5.14 -40.07 8.83
CA LEU A 7 5.26 -39.62 7.44
C LEU A 7 4.02 -38.85 6.98
N ARG A 8 2.81 -39.31 7.35
CA ARG A 8 1.56 -38.60 7.03
C ARG A 8 1.48 -37.23 7.72
N ALA A 9 1.80 -37.16 9.01
CA ALA A 9 1.82 -35.90 9.74
C ALA A 9 2.81 -34.89 9.14
N GLU A 10 3.94 -35.36 8.63
CA GLU A 10 4.92 -34.49 7.97
C GLU A 10 4.43 -33.99 6.60
N ILE A 11 3.80 -34.85 5.81
CA ILE A 11 3.15 -34.46 4.55
C ILE A 11 2.07 -33.40 4.81
N ASP A 12 1.25 -33.57 5.83
CA ASP A 12 0.20 -32.62 6.18
C ASP A 12 0.78 -31.26 6.62
N ARG A 13 1.87 -31.27 7.41
CA ARG A 13 2.60 -30.05 7.79
C ARG A 13 3.19 -29.33 6.57
N LEU A 14 3.82 -30.07 5.66
CA LEU A 14 4.40 -29.52 4.44
C LEU A 14 3.31 -28.95 3.51
N ASN A 15 2.19 -29.66 3.35
CA ASN A 15 1.04 -29.18 2.58
C ASN A 15 0.46 -27.89 3.17
N HIS A 16 0.34 -27.80 4.50
CA HIS A 16 -0.12 -26.60 5.17
C HIS A 16 0.85 -25.42 4.98
N ALA A 17 2.16 -25.67 5.07
CA ALA A 17 3.19 -24.66 4.83
C ALA A 17 3.22 -24.18 3.37
N ILE A 18 3.06 -25.09 2.41
CA ILE A 18 2.97 -24.75 0.98
C ILE A 18 1.71 -23.92 0.70
N ALA A 19 0.56 -24.32 1.23
CA ALA A 19 -0.69 -23.58 1.09
C ALA A 19 -0.57 -22.14 1.63
N GLY A 20 0.12 -21.94 2.76
CA GLY A 20 0.41 -20.61 3.30
C GLY A 20 1.30 -19.76 2.38
N ARG A 21 2.26 -20.38 1.69
CA ARG A 21 3.18 -19.70 0.74
C ARG A 21 2.52 -19.32 -0.58
N THR A 22 1.49 -20.05 -1.01
CA THR A 22 0.79 -19.79 -2.30
C THR A 22 -0.46 -18.93 -2.16
N ARG A 23 -0.95 -18.66 -0.93
CA ARG A 23 -2.21 -17.94 -0.68
C ARG A 23 -2.16 -16.46 -1.04
N VAL A 24 -2.65 -16.08 -2.22
CA VAL A 24 -2.93 -14.67 -2.53
C VAL A 24 -4.22 -14.27 -1.80
N PRO A 25 -4.30 -13.11 -1.12
CA PRO A 25 -5.55 -12.64 -0.55
C PRO A 25 -6.64 -12.50 -1.63
N ASP A 26 -7.84 -12.95 -1.32
CA ASP A 26 -9.01 -12.69 -2.17
C ASP A 26 -9.46 -11.23 -2.03
N ASN A 27 -10.11 -10.68 -3.06
CA ASN A 27 -10.68 -9.33 -3.06
C ASN A 27 -9.68 -8.19 -2.80
N LEU A 28 -8.47 -8.28 -3.37
CA LEU A 28 -7.52 -7.18 -3.31
C LEU A 28 -8.10 -5.90 -3.94
N PRO A 29 -7.89 -4.73 -3.32
CA PRO A 29 -8.34 -3.44 -3.86
C PRO A 29 -7.70 -3.20 -5.22
N LYS A 30 -8.52 -2.88 -6.22
CA LYS A 30 -8.04 -2.59 -7.58
C LYS A 30 -7.40 -1.22 -7.66
N PHE A 31 -6.36 -1.10 -8.48
CA PHE A 31 -5.67 0.16 -8.72
C PHE A 31 -5.44 0.38 -10.21
N THR A 32 -5.96 1.48 -10.74
CA THR A 32 -5.84 1.80 -12.17
C THR A 32 -4.68 2.76 -12.45
N GLY A 33 -4.19 3.48 -11.45
CA GLY A 33 -3.20 4.55 -11.60
C GLY A 33 -3.77 5.84 -12.16
N LYS A 34 -5.10 6.04 -12.10
CA LYS A 34 -5.77 7.22 -12.65
C LYS A 34 -5.78 8.38 -11.68
N ARG A 35 -5.92 9.59 -12.22
CA ARG A 35 -6.04 10.83 -11.44
C ARG A 35 -7.22 10.72 -10.47
N GLY A 36 -6.93 10.89 -9.17
CA GLY A 36 -7.93 10.80 -8.09
C GLY A 36 -7.75 9.57 -7.20
N GLU A 37 -7.07 8.52 -7.67
CA GLU A 37 -6.65 7.41 -6.81
C GLU A 37 -5.45 7.83 -5.95
N VAL A 38 -5.44 7.40 -4.70
CA VAL A 38 -4.36 7.70 -3.74
C VAL A 38 -3.51 6.45 -3.57
N VAL A 39 -2.37 6.42 -4.24
CA VAL A 39 -1.46 5.26 -4.26
C VAL A 39 -1.02 4.81 -2.85
N ARG A 40 -0.81 5.76 -1.91
CA ARG A 40 -0.50 5.44 -0.51
C ARG A 40 -1.62 4.70 0.20
N GLU A 41 -2.87 5.08 -0.07
CA GLU A 41 -4.04 4.42 0.51
C GLU A 41 -4.19 3.01 -0.06
N TRP A 42 -3.98 2.86 -1.37
CA TRP A 42 -4.00 1.56 -2.02
C TRP A 42 -2.91 0.62 -1.47
N LEU A 43 -1.65 1.08 -1.35
CA LEU A 43 -0.56 0.31 -0.76
C LEU A 43 -0.91 -0.13 0.66
N PHE A 44 -1.46 0.77 1.48
CA PHE A 44 -1.90 0.44 2.84
C PHE A 44 -2.98 -0.65 2.86
N GLN A 45 -3.97 -0.57 1.97
CA GLN A 45 -5.03 -1.57 1.87
C GLN A 45 -4.48 -2.95 1.43
N ILE A 46 -3.52 -2.98 0.49
CA ILE A 46 -2.80 -4.20 0.10
C ILE A 46 -2.06 -4.82 1.29
N GLU A 47 -1.27 -4.01 2.02
CA GLU A 47 -0.55 -4.48 3.20
C GLU A 47 -1.50 -5.02 4.26
N ASN A 48 -2.64 -4.37 4.47
CA ASN A 48 -3.64 -4.82 5.44
C ASN A 48 -4.30 -6.14 5.02
N ALA A 49 -4.67 -6.27 3.75
CA ALA A 49 -5.22 -7.52 3.20
C ALA A 49 -4.23 -8.68 3.37
N CYS A 50 -2.94 -8.43 3.11
CA CYS A 50 -1.86 -9.38 3.34
C CYS A 50 -1.73 -9.75 4.84
N ARG A 51 -1.71 -8.76 5.74
CA ARG A 51 -1.63 -8.97 7.20
C ARG A 51 -2.77 -9.85 7.72
N ILE A 52 -4.01 -9.57 7.32
CA ILE A 52 -5.20 -10.37 7.69
C ILE A 52 -5.08 -11.82 7.21
N ASN A 53 -4.41 -12.05 6.09
CA ASN A 53 -4.17 -13.38 5.54
C ASN A 53 -2.88 -14.05 6.07
N GLY A 54 -2.25 -13.49 7.10
CA GLY A 54 -1.04 -14.05 7.73
C GLY A 54 0.24 -13.86 6.91
N ILE A 55 0.24 -12.93 5.95
CA ILE A 55 1.42 -12.59 5.16
C ILE A 55 2.19 -11.49 5.88
N LEU A 56 3.44 -11.78 6.20
CA LEU A 56 4.35 -10.84 6.86
C LEU A 56 4.72 -9.69 5.90
N ILE A 57 4.68 -8.46 6.40
CA ILE A 57 5.01 -7.25 5.64
C ILE A 57 6.44 -6.85 5.96
N GLU A 58 7.35 -7.20 5.07
CA GLU A 58 8.78 -6.89 5.16
C GLU A 58 9.27 -6.29 3.86
N ASP A 59 10.19 -5.33 3.95
CA ASP A 59 10.77 -4.65 2.80
C ASP A 59 11.52 -5.60 1.88
N THR A 60 12.10 -6.67 2.43
CA THR A 60 12.82 -7.72 1.71
C THR A 60 11.89 -8.74 1.04
N SER A 61 10.56 -8.64 1.23
CA SER A 61 9.61 -9.61 0.70
C SER A 61 9.56 -9.55 -0.83
N THR A 62 9.93 -10.65 -1.49
CA THR A 62 9.83 -10.81 -2.95
C THR A 62 8.43 -11.18 -3.43
N ARG A 63 7.53 -11.51 -2.50
CA ARG A 63 6.17 -11.97 -2.79
C ARG A 63 5.16 -10.83 -2.91
N LEU A 64 5.32 -9.79 -2.07
CA LEU A 64 4.39 -8.67 -2.02
C LEU A 64 4.27 -7.88 -3.32
N PRO A 65 5.35 -7.64 -4.11
CA PRO A 65 5.23 -7.01 -5.42
C PRO A 65 4.29 -7.78 -6.36
N GLY A 66 4.36 -9.11 -6.37
CA GLY A 66 3.48 -9.95 -7.18
C GLY A 66 2.01 -9.89 -6.73
N ILE A 67 1.76 -9.86 -5.41
CA ILE A 67 0.41 -9.70 -4.86
C ILE A 67 -0.16 -8.34 -5.26
N ALA A 68 0.59 -7.26 -5.04
CA ALA A 68 0.17 -5.90 -5.42
C ALA A 68 -0.06 -5.80 -6.93
N GLY A 69 0.85 -6.31 -7.75
CA GLY A 69 0.76 -6.33 -9.20
C GLY A 69 -0.49 -7.05 -9.72
N SER A 70 -0.93 -8.13 -9.06
CA SER A 70 -2.18 -8.85 -9.42
C SER A 70 -3.46 -8.01 -9.21
N ALA A 71 -3.37 -6.96 -8.39
CA ALA A 71 -4.45 -6.03 -8.12
C ALA A 71 -4.37 -4.75 -8.97
N MET A 72 -3.31 -4.57 -9.76
CA MET A 72 -3.17 -3.44 -10.69
C MET A 72 -3.94 -3.72 -11.98
N GLU A 73 -4.76 -2.75 -12.39
CA GLU A 73 -5.53 -2.76 -13.63
C GLU A 73 -4.96 -1.77 -14.64
N LYS A 74 -5.49 -1.75 -15.87
CA LYS A 74 -4.99 -0.83 -16.91
C LYS A 74 -5.31 0.64 -16.53
N PRO A 75 -4.37 1.59 -16.70
CA PRO A 75 -3.01 1.42 -17.25
C PRO A 75 -1.92 0.94 -16.26
N ALA A 76 -2.14 0.99 -14.95
CA ALA A 76 -1.13 0.64 -13.94
C ALA A 76 -0.52 -0.76 -14.10
N SER A 77 -1.28 -1.75 -14.57
CA SER A 77 -0.76 -3.09 -14.86
C SER A 77 0.36 -3.08 -15.92
N GLY A 78 0.32 -2.14 -16.88
CA GLY A 78 1.37 -1.97 -17.89
C GLY A 78 2.66 -1.43 -17.30
N TRP A 79 2.56 -0.51 -16.34
CA TRP A 79 3.70 -0.05 -15.56
C TRP A 79 4.31 -1.19 -14.74
N PHE A 80 3.48 -2.00 -14.08
CA PHE A 80 3.96 -3.15 -13.30
C PHE A 80 4.73 -4.16 -14.17
N LEU A 81 4.20 -4.46 -15.35
CA LEU A 81 4.89 -5.30 -16.33
C LEU A 81 6.27 -4.72 -16.69
N HIS A 82 6.33 -3.42 -16.98
CA HIS A 82 7.60 -2.76 -17.29
C HIS A 82 8.58 -2.82 -16.10
N TRP A 83 8.14 -2.44 -14.90
CA TRP A 83 8.93 -2.45 -13.67
C TRP A 83 9.49 -3.85 -13.37
N SER A 84 8.64 -4.88 -13.41
CA SER A 84 9.04 -6.27 -13.12
C SER A 84 10.02 -6.84 -14.14
N SER A 85 9.96 -6.37 -15.40
CA SER A 85 10.85 -6.81 -16.48
C SER A 85 12.21 -6.12 -16.51
N THR A 86 12.31 -4.91 -15.93
CA THR A 86 13.52 -4.08 -15.98
C THR A 86 14.27 -4.03 -14.64
N THR A 87 13.59 -4.29 -13.53
CA THR A 87 14.18 -4.38 -12.19
C THR A 87 14.90 -5.72 -12.02
N ARG A 88 16.09 -5.71 -11.42
CA ARG A 88 16.85 -6.95 -11.18
C ARG A 88 16.07 -7.86 -10.22
N ASN A 89 16.20 -9.18 -10.38
CA ASN A 89 15.50 -10.13 -9.51
C ASN A 89 15.79 -9.95 -8.01
N GLU A 90 17.01 -9.55 -7.67
CA GLU A 90 17.44 -9.26 -6.29
C GLU A 90 16.79 -7.98 -5.74
N GLU A 91 16.39 -7.07 -6.62
CA GLU A 91 15.75 -5.78 -6.30
C GLU A 91 14.21 -5.88 -6.34
N ASN A 92 13.65 -7.01 -6.80
CA ASN A 92 12.21 -7.29 -6.82
C ASN A 92 11.65 -7.56 -5.40
N THR A 93 11.86 -6.60 -4.51
CA THR A 93 11.47 -6.63 -3.11
C THR A 93 10.40 -5.58 -2.84
N TRP A 94 9.66 -5.75 -1.74
CA TRP A 94 8.57 -4.85 -1.37
C TRP A 94 9.03 -3.40 -1.15
N GLY A 95 10.20 -3.20 -0.56
CA GLY A 95 10.76 -1.87 -0.31
C GLY A 95 10.96 -1.09 -1.62
N ILE A 96 11.66 -1.68 -2.58
CA ILE A 96 11.94 -1.09 -3.90
C ILE A 96 10.66 -0.89 -4.70
N PHE A 97 9.74 -1.87 -4.66
CA PHE A 97 8.45 -1.74 -5.30
C PHE A 97 7.66 -0.54 -4.79
N ARG A 98 7.54 -0.38 -3.46
CA ARG A 98 6.82 0.76 -2.85
C ARG A 98 7.46 2.09 -3.26
N GLU A 99 8.79 2.17 -3.23
CA GLU A 99 9.51 3.36 -3.65
C GLU A 99 9.17 3.74 -5.11
N HIS A 100 9.32 2.80 -6.04
CA HIS A 100 9.08 3.08 -7.47
C HIS A 100 7.59 3.33 -7.78
N VAL A 101 6.67 2.63 -7.11
CA VAL A 101 5.21 2.86 -7.23
C VAL A 101 4.86 4.27 -6.78
N LEU A 102 5.39 4.71 -5.63
CA LEU A 102 5.17 6.06 -5.14
C LEU A 102 5.78 7.09 -6.08
N GLN A 103 7.02 6.91 -6.52
CA GLN A 103 7.68 7.82 -7.48
C GLN A 103 6.90 7.97 -8.80
N HIS A 104 6.25 6.92 -9.28
CA HIS A 104 5.53 6.95 -10.55
C HIS A 104 4.09 7.48 -10.44
N PHE A 105 3.34 7.04 -9.43
CA PHE A 105 1.90 7.34 -9.33
C PHE A 105 1.56 8.44 -8.33
N GLU A 106 2.47 8.79 -7.43
CA GLU A 106 2.27 9.94 -6.57
C GLU A 106 2.56 11.21 -7.35
N ALA A 107 1.61 12.17 -7.29
CA ALA A 107 1.85 13.47 -7.86
C ALA A 107 3.07 14.11 -7.17
N SER A 108 4.03 14.61 -7.94
CA SER A 108 5.27 15.21 -7.39
C SER A 108 4.99 16.40 -6.44
N ASN A 109 3.81 17.00 -6.53
CA ASN A 109 3.32 18.07 -5.67
C ASN A 109 2.26 17.61 -4.65
N TYR A 110 2.12 16.31 -4.36
CA TYR A 110 1.08 15.74 -3.51
C TYR A 110 0.96 16.47 -2.16
N GLN A 111 2.09 16.62 -1.44
CA GLN A 111 2.11 17.34 -0.15
C GLN A 111 1.78 18.82 -0.29
N ALA A 112 2.23 19.49 -1.36
CA ALA A 112 1.90 20.89 -1.62
C ALA A 112 0.40 21.07 -1.87
N VAL A 113 -0.21 20.18 -2.65
CA VAL A 113 -1.66 20.17 -2.93
C VAL A 113 -2.46 19.91 -1.65
N LEU A 114 -2.04 18.98 -0.80
CA LEU A 114 -2.72 18.73 0.48
C LEU A 114 -2.66 19.96 1.40
N ARG A 115 -1.50 20.61 1.51
CA ARG A 115 -1.32 21.83 2.30
C ARG A 115 -2.15 22.99 1.76
N GLU A 116 -2.18 23.17 0.44
CA GLU A 116 -3.00 24.18 -0.21
C GLU A 116 -4.49 23.93 0.01
N LYS A 117 -4.94 22.68 -0.12
CA LYS A 117 -6.34 22.30 0.18
C LYS A 117 -6.69 22.58 1.63
N LEU A 118 -5.81 22.24 2.57
CA LEU A 118 -6.02 22.50 3.99
C LEU A 118 -6.09 24.00 4.28
N GLN A 119 -5.21 24.81 3.69
CA GLN A 119 -5.21 26.27 3.85
C GLN A 119 -6.47 26.93 3.28
N ARG A 120 -7.00 26.39 2.18
CA ARG A 120 -8.21 26.89 1.52
C ARG A 120 -9.50 26.33 2.09
N LEU A 121 -9.42 25.31 2.95
CA LEU A 121 -10.60 24.67 3.54
C LEU A 121 -11.32 25.67 4.43
N LYS A 122 -12.58 25.96 4.08
CA LYS A 122 -13.46 26.83 4.85
C LYS A 122 -14.70 26.03 5.23
N GLN A 123 -15.23 26.30 6.41
CA GLN A 123 -16.53 25.75 6.79
C GLN A 123 -17.63 26.48 6.00
N THR A 124 -18.02 25.90 4.87
CA THR A 124 -19.13 26.39 4.04
C THR A 124 -20.41 25.57 4.22
N ALA A 125 -20.30 24.39 4.84
CA ALA A 125 -21.38 23.47 5.18
C ALA A 125 -21.46 23.29 6.71
N ASP A 126 -22.15 22.24 7.16
CA ASP A 126 -22.21 21.88 8.57
C ASP A 126 -20.83 21.49 9.13
N ILE A 127 -20.74 21.53 10.46
CA ILE A 127 -19.49 21.29 11.19
C ILE A 127 -18.98 19.84 11.04
N GLU A 128 -19.86 18.86 10.84
CA GLU A 128 -19.46 17.46 10.71
C GLU A 128 -18.80 17.22 9.34
N THR A 129 -19.40 17.76 8.28
CA THR A 129 -18.83 17.73 6.93
C THR A 129 -17.47 18.41 6.91
N TYR A 130 -17.35 19.61 7.48
CA TYR A 130 -16.06 20.30 7.58
C TYR A 130 -15.02 19.49 8.36
N ASN A 131 -15.38 18.96 9.52
CA ASN A 131 -14.46 18.17 10.34
C ASN A 131 -14.02 16.88 9.63
N GLY A 132 -14.90 16.25 8.86
CA GLY A 132 -14.58 15.10 8.02
C GLY A 132 -13.53 15.44 6.95
N GLU A 133 -13.75 16.51 6.19
CA GLU A 133 -12.80 16.98 5.17
C GLU A 133 -11.47 17.43 5.77
N TYR A 134 -11.51 18.17 6.88
CA TYR A 134 -10.34 18.60 7.63
C TYR A 134 -9.53 17.39 8.09
N SER A 135 -10.18 16.40 8.71
CA SER A 135 -9.53 15.17 9.20
C SER A 135 -8.89 14.37 8.06
N ALA A 136 -9.59 14.26 6.93
CA ALA A 136 -9.05 13.56 5.75
C ALA A 136 -7.75 14.21 5.22
N LEU A 137 -7.61 15.53 5.35
CA LEU A 137 -6.40 16.26 4.99
C LEU A 137 -5.33 16.17 6.09
N ILE A 138 -5.70 16.40 7.35
CA ILE A 138 -4.78 16.48 8.50
C ILE A 138 -3.98 15.17 8.63
N PHE A 139 -4.62 14.00 8.51
CA PHE A 139 -3.90 12.73 8.68
C PHE A 139 -2.95 12.38 7.53
N ARG A 140 -3.00 13.13 6.42
CA ARG A 140 -2.18 12.89 5.21
C ARG A 140 -1.06 13.90 5.02
N VAL A 141 -1.15 15.08 5.64
CA VAL A 141 -0.12 16.13 5.55
C VAL A 141 1.06 15.77 6.44
N GLU A 142 2.25 15.69 5.84
CA GLU A 142 3.50 15.45 6.57
C GLU A 142 4.02 16.74 7.25
N GLY A 143 4.56 16.59 8.46
CA GLY A 143 5.29 17.66 9.16
C GLY A 143 4.41 18.77 9.78
N MET A 144 3.12 18.52 10.05
CA MET A 144 2.24 19.58 10.58
C MET A 144 2.58 20.10 11.97
N ARG A 145 3.27 19.30 12.80
CA ARG A 145 3.74 19.76 14.12
C ARG A 145 4.63 21.01 14.04
N THR A 146 5.20 21.30 12.87
CA THR A 146 6.04 22.48 12.62
C THR A 146 5.22 23.70 12.21
N LEU A 147 4.05 23.53 11.56
CA LEU A 147 3.17 24.62 11.13
C LEU A 147 2.34 25.18 12.29
N ASP A 148 1.89 24.31 13.20
CA ASP A 148 1.14 24.71 14.41
C ASP A 148 1.97 25.57 15.39
N GLN A 149 3.30 25.51 15.33
CA GLN A 149 4.18 26.38 16.12
C GLN A 149 4.19 27.83 15.62
N VAL A 150 3.96 28.06 14.32
CA VAL A 150 4.05 29.40 13.72
C VAL A 150 2.72 30.15 13.84
N LEU A 151 1.58 29.46 13.89
CA LEU A 151 0.25 30.08 13.98
C LEU A 151 -0.18 30.48 15.40
N ARG A 152 0.64 30.26 16.43
CA ARG A 152 0.38 30.71 17.82
C ARG A 152 1.08 32.01 18.22
N GLN A 153 1.71 32.72 17.27
CA GLN A 153 2.30 34.04 17.51
C GLN A 153 1.63 35.12 16.67
N VAL A 154 0.33 35.37 16.91
CA VAL A 154 -0.31 36.68 16.69
C VAL A 154 -1.33 36.89 17.80
#